data_AF-A0A258DWW5-F1
#
_entry.id   AF-A0A258DWW5-F1
#
_cell.length_a   1.000
_cell.length_b   1.000
_cell.length_c   1.000
_cell.angle_alpha   90.00
_cell.angle_beta   90.00
_cell.angle_gamma   90.00
#
_symmetry.space_group_name_H-M   'P 1'
#
loop_
_entity.id
_entity.type
_entity.pdbx_description
1 polymer ?
#
loop_
_entity_poly.entity_id
_entity_poly.type
_entity_poly.pdbx_seq_one_letter_code
_entity_poly.pdbx_strand_id
1 'polypeptide(L)' 'ELDLPNEILKEYIRKFFRLWSRNQWKRERLAPSFHLDEFNVDPKTWYRFPILSGGFAEELEQLDQL' A
#
# COMPACT_ATOMS: atom_id res chain seq x y z
N GLU A 1 12.48 -19.16 8.69
CA GLU A 1 11.94 -17.78 8.65
C GLU A 1 13.07 -16.80 8.44
N LEU A 2 12.79 -15.65 7.81
CA LEU A 2 13.78 -14.59 7.64
C LEU A 2 13.89 -13.82 8.96
N ASP A 3 15.06 -13.82 9.58
CA ASP A 3 15.33 -13.02 10.78
C ASP A 3 15.69 -11.60 10.35
N LEU A 4 14.68 -10.73 10.26
CA LEU A 4 14.83 -9.34 9.84
C LEU A 4 14.77 -8.42 11.07
N PRO A 5 15.74 -7.49 11.24
CA PRO A 5 15.67 -6.47 12.26
C PRO A 5 14.41 -5.61 12.13
N ASN A 6 13.82 -5.24 13.27
CA ASN A 6 12.59 -4.42 13.32
C ASN A 6 12.73 -3.10 12.54
N GLU A 7 13.89 -2.47 12.58
CA GLU A 7 14.14 -1.21 11.85
C GLU A 7 14.01 -1.38 10.33
N ILE A 8 14.47 -2.51 9.79
CA ILE A 8 14.35 -2.83 8.36
C ILE A 8 12.89 -3.08 7.99
N LEU A 9 12.13 -3.76 8.86
CA LEU A 9 10.70 -3.99 8.66
C LEU A 9 9.93 -2.67 8.64
N LYS A 10 10.19 -1.77 9.59
CA LYS A 10 9.57 -0.42 9.62
C LYS A 10 9.86 0.35 8.33
N GLU A 11 11.08 0.27 7.80
CA GLU A 11 11.43 0.93 6.55
C GLU A 11 10.61 0.39 5.36
N TYR A 12 10.45 -0.93 5.25
CA TYR A 12 9.65 -1.53 4.18
C TYR A 12 8.17 -1.19 4.31
N ILE A 13 7.62 -1.21 5.53
CA ILE A 13 6.23 -0.82 5.79
C ILE A 13 6.01 0.64 5.37
N ARG A 14 6.90 1.54 5.80
CA ARG A 14 6.85 2.97 5.42
C ARG A 14 6.90 3.16 3.91
N LYS A 15 7.81 2.45 3.24
CA LYS A 15 7.95 2.50 1.78
C LYS A 15 6.68 2.00 1.08
N PHE A 16 6.09 0.90 1.56
CA PHE A 16 4.87 0.34 1.01
C PHE A 16 3.73 1.35 1.03
N PHE A 17 3.37 1.90 2.20
CA PHE A 17 2.20 2.77 2.32
C PHE A 17 2.36 4.12 1.59
N ARG A 18 3.58 4.69 1.59
CA ARG A 18 3.88 5.92 0.84
C ARG A 18 3.77 5.72 -0.67
N LEU A 19 4.33 4.62 -1.18
CA LEU A 19 4.22 4.30 -2.60
C LEU A 19 2.81 3.86 -2.96
N TRP A 20 2.11 3.16 -2.07
CA TRP A 20 0.74 2.73 -2.26
C TRP A 20 -0.17 3.92 -2.49
N SER A 21 -0.29 4.82 -1.51
CA SER A 21 -1.17 6.00 -1.59
C SER A 21 -0.83 6.89 -2.79
N ARG A 22 0.45 7.22 -3.00
CA ARG A 22 0.89 8.10 -4.09
C ARG A 22 0.61 7.53 -5.49
N ASN A 23 0.65 6.21 -5.66
CA ASN A 23 0.47 5.57 -6.96
C ASN A 23 -0.97 5.08 -7.20
N GLN A 24 -1.96 5.44 -6.37
CA GLN A 24 -3.36 5.03 -6.61
C GLN A 24 -3.85 5.46 -7.99
N TRP A 25 -3.52 6.67 -8.45
CA TRP A 25 -3.90 7.16 -9.78
C TRP A 25 -3.41 6.27 -10.93
N LYS A 26 -2.32 5.51 -10.73
CA LYS A 26 -1.84 4.54 -11.73
C LYS A 26 -2.73 3.30 -11.75
N ARG A 27 -3.20 2.84 -10.58
CA ARG A 27 -4.11 1.69 -10.46
C ARG A 27 -5.46 1.96 -11.10
N GLU A 28 -5.99 3.17 -10.98
CA GLU A 28 -7.21 3.63 -11.67
C GLU A 28 -7.12 3.51 -13.20
N ARG A 29 -5.89 3.51 -13.73
CA ARG A 29 -5.59 3.47 -15.17
C ARG A 29 -5.05 2.11 -15.63
N LEU A 30 -5.14 1.07 -14.81
CA LEU A 30 -4.75 -0.28 -15.23
C LEU A 30 -5.68 -0.79 -16.34
N ALA A 31 -5.08 -1.52 -17.28
CA ALA A 31 -5.84 -2.28 -18.26
C ALA A 31 -6.62 -3.41 -17.57
N PRO A 32 -7.73 -3.88 -18.14
CA PRO A 32 -8.42 -5.07 -17.66
C PRO A 32 -7.46 -6.24 -17.52
N SER A 33 -7.57 -6.96 -16.40
CA SER A 33 -6.72 -8.12 -16.06
C SER A 33 -7.54 -9.20 -15.37
N PHE A 34 -7.02 -10.44 -15.37
CA PHE A 34 -7.68 -11.57 -14.72
C PHE A 34 -7.37 -11.60 -13.22
N HIS A 35 -8.37 -11.98 -12.43
CA HIS A 35 -8.23 -12.20 -10.99
C HIS A 35 -7.83 -13.65 -10.73
N LEU A 36 -6.73 -13.86 -9.99
CA LEU A 36 -6.13 -15.20 -9.76
C LEU A 36 -6.07 -15.61 -8.28
N ASP A 37 -6.11 -14.63 -7.36
CA ASP A 37 -5.96 -14.82 -5.92
C ASP A 37 -7.25 -14.40 -5.21
N GLU A 38 -7.35 -14.55 -3.89
CA GLU A 38 -8.53 -14.10 -3.12
C GLU A 38 -8.68 -12.58 -3.12
N PHE A 39 -7.59 -11.85 -3.31
CA PHE A 39 -7.53 -10.38 -3.34
C PHE A 39 -6.84 -9.86 -4.59
N ASN A 40 -7.16 -8.63 -4.97
CA ASN A 40 -6.47 -7.91 -6.04
C ASN A 40 -6.38 -6.41 -5.74
N VAL A 41 -5.69 -5.67 -6.61
CA VAL A 41 -5.44 -4.23 -6.44
C VAL A 41 -6.21 -3.35 -7.43
N ASP A 42 -7.17 -3.93 -8.15
CA ASP A 42 -7.95 -3.21 -9.16
C ASP A 42 -9.08 -2.40 -8.47
N PRO A 43 -9.09 -1.07 -8.61
CA PRO A 43 -10.11 -0.22 -8.00
C PRO A 43 -11.51 -0.44 -8.61
N LYS A 44 -11.61 -1.04 -9.80
CA LYS A 44 -12.92 -1.32 -10.42
C LYS A 44 -13.58 -2.58 -9.89
N THR A 45 -12.84 -3.42 -9.17
CA THR A 45 -13.34 -4.69 -8.65
C THR A 45 -13.24 -4.75 -7.13
N TRP A 46 -12.07 -5.13 -6.59
CA TRP A 46 -11.93 -5.54 -5.19
C TRP A 46 -11.50 -4.39 -4.26
N TYR A 47 -10.41 -3.68 -4.56
CA TYR A 47 -9.84 -2.69 -3.64
C TYR A 47 -10.04 -1.25 -4.09
N ARG A 48 -11.14 -0.64 -3.63
CA ARG A 48 -11.43 0.78 -3.88
C ARG A 48 -10.70 1.67 -2.87
N PHE A 49 -9.76 2.47 -3.37
CA PHE A 49 -8.97 3.40 -2.56
C PHE A 49 -8.98 4.80 -3.20
N PRO A 50 -9.13 5.89 -2.43
CA PRO A 50 -9.19 7.23 -2.99
C PRO A 50 -7.85 7.69 -3.58
N ILE A 51 -7.88 8.32 -4.76
CA ILE A 51 -6.69 8.88 -5.41
C ILE A 51 -6.03 9.95 -4.53
N LEU A 52 -6.85 10.82 -3.94
CA LEU A 52 -6.43 11.84 -2.98
C LEU A 52 -6.68 11.31 -1.59
N SER A 53 -5.61 11.06 -0.84
CA SER A 53 -5.64 10.53 0.52
C SER A 53 -4.61 11.26 1.38
N GLY A 54 -4.72 11.12 2.71
CA GLY A 54 -3.73 11.67 3.67
C GLY A 54 -2.36 10.98 3.64
N GLY A 55 -2.14 10.00 2.74
CA GLY A 55 -0.83 9.38 2.55
C GLY A 55 -0.35 8.50 3.70
N PHE A 56 -1.25 8.12 4.62
CA PHE A 56 -0.96 7.40 5.87
C PHE A 56 0.04 8.13 6.80
N ALA A 57 0.03 9.46 6.79
CA ALA A 57 1.03 10.24 7.55
C ALA A 57 0.96 9.99 9.06
N GLU A 58 -0.24 9.97 9.64
CA GLU A 58 -0.46 9.76 11.07
C GLU A 58 -0.12 8.32 11.50
N GLU A 59 -0.54 7.32 10.72
CA GLU A 59 -0.29 5.92 11.00
C GLU A 59 1.20 5.57 10.88
N LEU A 60 1.92 6.21 9.96
CA LEU A 60 3.36 6.06 9.82
C LEU A 60 4.13 6.72 10.97
N GLU A 61 3.62 7.82 11.54
CA GLU A 61 4.21 8.42 12.74
C GLU A 61 4.01 7.52 13.96
N GLN A 62 2.83 6.90 14.10
CA GLN A 62 2.57 5.91 15.15
C GLN A 62 3.51 4.70 15.03
N LEU A 63 3.82 4.24 13.81
CA LEU A 63 4.77 3.15 13.57
C LEU A 63 6.19 3.48 14.06
N ASP A 64 6.59 4.75 13.97
CA ASP A 64 7.92 5.19 14.41
C ASP A 64 8.04 5.23 15.94
N GLN A 65 6.92 5.32 16.65
CA GLN A 65 6.84 5.35 18.12
C GLN A 65 6.82 3.94 18.77
N LEU A 66 6.61 2.88 17.97
CA LEU A 66 6.64 1.48 18.43
C LEU A 66 8.07 0.96 18.63
#